data_AF-L9KJI4-F1
#
_entry.id   AF-L9KJI4-F1
#
_cell.length_a   1.000
_cell.length_b   1.000
_cell.length_c   1.000
_cell.angle_alpha   90.00
_cell.angle_beta   90.00
_cell.angle_gamma   90.00
#
_symmetry.space_group_name_H-M   'P 1'
#
loop_
_entity.id
_entity.type
_entity.pdbx_description
1 polymer ?
#
loop_
_entity_poly.entity_id
_entity_poly.type
_entity_poly.pdbx_seq_one_letter_code
_entity_poly.pdbx_strand_id
1 'polypeptide(L)' 'MVLRYPMAVGLNKGHKVTKNVSKPRHSHRRGRLTKQSKFVRDMIREGSLSSPAEPSSSCSPLANQGN' A
#
# COMPACT_ATOMS: atom_id res chain seq x y z
N MET A 1 -4.75 -43.12 4.78
CA MET A 1 -4.77 -42.09 3.72
C MET A 1 -6.19 -41.55 3.62
N VAL A 2 -6.42 -40.24 3.73
CA VAL A 2 -7.77 -39.65 3.65
C VAL A 2 -7.95 -38.96 2.31
N LEU A 3 -8.95 -39.37 1.54
CA LEU A 3 -9.37 -38.70 0.31
C LEU A 3 -10.01 -37.35 0.66
N ARG A 4 -9.30 -36.25 0.37
CA ARG A 4 -9.78 -34.86 0.55
C ARG A 4 -10.36 -34.37 -0.77
N TYR A 5 -11.69 -34.38 -0.87
CA TYR A 5 -12.39 -33.81 -2.01
C TYR A 5 -12.39 -32.27 -1.96
N PRO A 6 -12.38 -31.57 -3.11
CA PRO A 6 -12.53 -30.13 -3.16
C PRO A 6 -13.95 -29.75 -2.72
N MET A 7 -14.08 -29.31 -1.47
CA MET A 7 -15.34 -28.88 -0.88
C MET A 7 -15.51 -27.36 -1.07
N ALA A 8 -16.74 -26.91 -1.35
CA ALA A 8 -17.08 -25.48 -1.43
C ALA A 8 -17.22 -24.80 -0.04
N VAL A 9 -16.75 -25.47 1.02
CA VAL A 9 -16.75 -24.99 2.42
C VAL A 9 -15.31 -24.97 3.00
N GLY A 10 -15.05 -24.13 4.02
CA GLY A 10 -13.70 -23.88 4.58
C GLY A 10 -12.90 -22.66 4.05
N LEU A 11 -11.58 -22.68 4.15
CA LEU A 11 -10.68 -21.61 3.66
C LEU A 11 -10.28 -21.83 2.19
N ASN A 12 -10.22 -23.09 1.76
CA ASN A 12 -9.87 -23.49 0.39
C ASN A 12 -11.12 -23.76 -0.44
N LYS A 13 -12.11 -22.86 -0.32
CA LYS A 13 -13.37 -22.93 -1.06
C LYS A 13 -13.15 -22.57 -2.52
N GLY A 14 -14.03 -23.08 -3.36
CA GLY A 14 -14.08 -22.74 -4.79
C GLY A 14 -13.32 -23.73 -5.66
N HIS A 15 -13.40 -23.49 -6.97
CA HIS A 15 -12.75 -24.34 -7.95
C HIS A 15 -11.22 -24.12 -7.91
N LYS A 16 -10.46 -25.22 -7.87
CA LYS A 16 -9.00 -25.17 -7.90
C LYS A 16 -8.55 -24.77 -9.30
N VAL A 17 -8.38 -23.46 -9.51
CA VAL A 17 -7.92 -22.88 -10.77
C VAL A 17 -6.48 -22.41 -10.61
N THR A 18 -5.65 -22.65 -11.63
CA THR A 18 -4.31 -22.07 -11.73
C THR A 18 -4.39 -20.56 -11.86
N LYS A 19 -3.73 -19.82 -10.96
CA LYS A 19 -3.75 -18.35 -10.98
C LYS A 19 -2.93 -17.83 -12.17
N ASN A 20 -3.53 -16.97 -12.99
CA ASN A 20 -2.81 -16.22 -14.01
C ASN A 20 -2.22 -14.95 -13.39
N VAL A 21 -0.91 -14.77 -13.46
CA VAL A 21 -0.22 -13.56 -12.98
C VAL A 21 -0.25 -12.49 -14.07
N SER A 22 -1.33 -11.72 -14.12
CA SER A 22 -1.43 -10.56 -15.02
C SER A 22 -0.52 -9.43 -14.56
N LYS A 23 -0.01 -8.63 -15.49
CA LYS A 23 0.70 -7.37 -15.17
C LYS A 23 -0.19 -6.48 -14.28
N PRO A 24 0.36 -5.89 -13.20
CA PRO A 24 -0.42 -5.04 -12.32
C PRO A 24 -0.98 -3.83 -13.09
N ARG A 25 -2.24 -3.49 -12.83
CA ARG A 25 -2.90 -2.36 -13.48
C ARG A 25 -2.22 -1.05 -13.09
N HIS A 26 -2.22 -0.08 -14.00
CA HIS A 26 -1.68 1.26 -13.74
C HIS A 26 -2.30 1.93 -12.48
N SER A 27 -3.57 1.63 -12.18
CA SER A 27 -4.27 2.12 -11.00
C SER A 27 -3.58 1.77 -9.68
N HIS A 28 -2.84 0.65 -9.60
CA HIS A 28 -2.08 0.26 -8.41
C HIS A 28 -0.82 1.12 -8.19
N ARG A 29 -0.37 1.88 -9.20
CA ARG A 29 0.80 2.76 -9.08
C ARG A 29 0.47 4.10 -8.41
N ARG A 30 -0.82 4.36 -8.14
CA ARG A 30 -1.26 5.56 -7.40
C ARG A 30 -0.72 5.52 -5.97
N GLY A 31 -0.21 6.65 -5.48
CA GLY A 31 0.34 6.76 -4.12
C GLY A 31 1.84 6.47 -3.99
N ARG A 32 2.50 5.91 -5.02
CA ARG A 32 3.95 5.69 -5.00
C ARG A 32 4.71 7.00 -5.11
N LEU A 33 5.65 7.23 -4.18
CA LEU A 33 6.62 8.32 -4.28
C LEU A 33 7.59 8.06 -5.43
N THR A 34 7.66 8.99 -6.38
CA THR A 34 8.66 9.01 -7.45
C THR A 34 9.85 9.88 -7.04
N LYS A 35 11.03 9.65 -7.64
CA LYS A 35 12.24 10.46 -7.37
C LYS A 35 11.98 11.96 -7.56
N GLN A 36 11.23 12.31 -8.61
CA GLN A 36 10.82 13.69 -8.88
C GLN A 36 9.91 14.27 -7.79
N SER A 37 8.87 13.53 -7.37
CA SER A 37 7.94 14.03 -6.35
C SER A 37 8.63 14.16 -4.99
N LYS A 38 9.55 13.26 -4.65
CA LYS A 38 10.36 13.37 -3.43
C LYS A 38 11.24 14.62 -3.46
N PHE A 39 12.02 14.81 -4.52
CA PHE A 39 12.90 15.98 -4.67
C PHE A 39 12.15 17.32 -4.57
N VAL A 40 11.00 17.43 -5.24
CA VAL A 40 10.16 18.64 -5.19
C VAL A 40 9.57 18.86 -3.80
N ARG A 41 9.10 17.80 -3.11
CA ARG A 41 8.58 17.91 -1.74
C ARG A 41 9.67 18.29 -0.74
N ASP A 42 10.87 17.74 -0.90
CA ASP A 42 12.01 18.01 -0.02
C ASP A 42 12.47 19.48 -0.19
N MET A 43 12.57 19.98 -1.42
CA MET A 43 12.84 21.40 -1.71
C MET A 43 11.79 22.34 -1.11
N ILE A 44 10.50 22.01 -1.25
CA ILE A 44 9.41 22.83 -0.70
C ILE A 44 9.44 22.81 0.83
N ARG A 45 9.72 21.67 1.48
CA ARG A 45 9.81 21.56 2.94
C ARG A 45 11.00 22.33 3.52
N GLU A 46 12.16 22.26 2.88
CA GLU A 46 13.32 23.06 3.29
C GLU A 46 13.06 24.57 3.07
N GLY A 47 12.37 24.93 1.98
CA GLY A 47 11.98 26.31 1.68
C GLY A 47 10.77 26.84 2.48
N SER A 48 10.05 25.98 3.21
CA SER A 48 8.89 26.36 4.03
C SER A 48 9.06 25.88 5.47
N LEU A 49 9.89 26.60 6.23
CA LEU A 49 9.90 26.53 7.69
C LEU A 49 9.10 27.69 8.27
N SER A 50 8.21 27.35 9.21
CA SER A 50 7.29 28.19 9.98
C SER A 50 5.95 28.56 9.32
N SER A 51 5.08 27.56 9.13
CA SER A 51 3.70 27.80 9.55
C SER A 51 3.67 27.51 11.05
N PRO A 52 3.32 28.49 11.92
CA PRO A 52 3.37 28.29 13.36
C PRO A 52 2.44 27.13 13.71
N ALA A 53 3.05 26.11 14.26
CA ALA A 53 2.35 25.00 14.85
C ALA A 53 1.34 25.53 15.88
N GLU A 54 0.14 24.99 15.87
CA GLU A 54 -0.46 24.63 17.14
C GLU A 54 0.20 23.30 17.56
N PRO A 55 1.08 23.31 18.59
CA PRO A 55 1.78 22.13 19.04
C PRO A 55 0.88 21.39 20.03
N SER A 56 -0.07 20.62 19.53
CA SER A 56 -0.83 19.72 20.40
C SER A 56 -1.00 18.36 19.75
N SER A 57 -0.26 17.40 20.32
CA SER A 57 -0.50 15.96 20.28
C SER A 57 -0.24 15.21 18.95
N SER A 58 0.56 14.15 19.08
CA SER A 58 0.63 13.00 18.17
C SER A 58 1.39 13.16 16.85
N CYS A 59 2.66 13.56 16.90
CA CYS A 59 3.59 13.22 15.82
C CYS A 59 4.06 11.76 15.96
N SER A 60 3.15 10.82 15.74
CA SER A 60 3.54 9.48 15.32
C SER A 60 3.71 9.54 13.81
N PRO A 61 4.89 9.27 13.22
CA PRO A 61 4.95 9.00 11.80
C PRO A 61 4.13 7.73 11.60
N LEU A 62 2.89 7.87 11.12
CA LEU A 62 2.06 6.76 10.67
C LEU A 62 2.84 6.07 9.56
N ALA A 63 3.59 5.05 9.96
CA ALA A 63 4.01 3.95 9.13
C ALA A 63 2.74 3.31 8.60
N ASN A 64 2.25 3.83 7.47
CA ASN A 64 1.27 3.18 6.63
C ASN A 64 1.36 3.90 5.28
N GLN A 65 1.52 3.24 4.13
CA GLN A 65 0.81 2.02 3.80
C GLN A 65 1.65 1.13 2.90
N GLY A 66 1.73 -0.13 3.30
CA GLY A 66 1.88 -1.22 2.36
C GLY A 66 0.71 -1.19 1.37
N ASN A 67 1.06 -1.06 0.10
CA ASN A 67 0.55 -1.80 -1.06
C ASN A 67 1.47 -1.49 -2.24
#